data_AF-A0A2D7CB21-F1
#
_entry.id   AF-A0A2D7CB21-F1
#
_cell.length_a   1.000
_cell.length_b   1.000
_cell.length_c   1.000
_cell.angle_alpha   90.00
_cell.angle_beta   90.00
_cell.angle_gamma   90.00
#
_symmetry.space_group_name_H-M   'P 1'
#
loop_
_entity.id
_entity.type
_entity.pdbx_description
1 polymer ?
#
loop_
_entity_poly.entity_id
_entity_poly.type
_entity_poly.pdbx_seq_one_letter_code
_entity_poly.pdbx_strand_id
1 'polypeptide(L)'
;MTTAMEDPSNAVHLWRSTPWAWMRPDETESTAIRMVLHDVEGAASAALSHASADLFPVVVDGPETTLPDVDDIARHTLAKLDLQPMRLDLDGAHDSTVNLDLRAAGHVAVGRLHIACKGHAVVHVHLSGDAGWCGIHFTGQVANGSTLSVVITDELHHESRVVRCDDWRVGRDATFETGTLSVGGFRRKSDLRHHLDATGGSVRIGLGVHGQESRHDDHHIEIHHHAGHTNSSLVANVACGGRSRSVGTGRLVIDAGADGTDA
;
A
#
# COMPACT_ATOMS: atom_id res chain seq x y z
N MET A 1 -22.77 -1.02 20.25
CA MET A 1 -23.04 0.31 19.67
C MET A 1 -21.75 0.77 19.02
N THR A 2 -21.61 0.63 17.70
CA THR A 2 -20.44 1.10 16.96
C THR A 2 -20.57 2.60 16.76
N THR A 3 -19.74 3.39 17.42
CA THR A 3 -19.54 4.80 17.07
C THR A 3 -19.05 4.85 15.63
N ALA A 4 -19.85 5.41 14.73
CA ALA A 4 -19.38 5.75 13.40
C ALA A 4 -18.25 6.77 13.57
N MET A 5 -17.11 6.50 12.95
CA MET A 5 -16.00 7.44 12.95
C MET A 5 -16.40 8.65 12.08
N GLU A 6 -16.17 9.86 12.56
CA GLU A 6 -16.52 11.07 11.81
C GLU A 6 -15.69 11.15 10.52
N ASP A 7 -16.29 11.69 9.45
CA ASP A 7 -15.56 11.90 8.19
C ASP A 7 -14.43 12.92 8.43
N PRO A 8 -13.20 12.67 7.95
CA PRO A 8 -12.09 13.60 8.10
C PRO A 8 -12.42 14.95 7.48
N SER A 9 -12.02 16.01 8.17
CA SER A 9 -12.07 17.37 7.66
C SER A 9 -11.24 17.51 6.39
N ASN A 10 -11.67 18.35 5.45
CA ASN A 10 -10.86 18.73 4.28
C ASN A 10 -9.55 19.46 4.66
N ALA A 11 -9.39 19.85 5.92
CA ALA A 11 -8.13 20.36 6.46
C ALA A 11 -7.05 19.25 6.54
N VAL A 12 -7.46 17.99 6.78
CA VAL A 12 -6.57 16.82 6.75
C VAL A 12 -5.99 16.69 5.36
N HIS A 13 -4.67 16.77 5.26
CA HIS A 13 -3.98 16.86 3.98
C HIS A 13 -4.25 15.62 3.11
N LEU A 14 -4.29 14.43 3.71
CA LEU A 14 -4.60 13.17 3.05
C LEU A 14 -5.94 13.20 2.31
N TRP A 15 -6.97 13.83 2.88
CA TRP A 15 -8.36 13.79 2.37
C TRP A 15 -8.80 15.07 1.64
N ARG A 16 -7.90 16.04 1.47
CA ARG A 16 -8.21 17.35 0.88
C ARG A 16 -8.67 17.26 -0.57
N SER A 17 -7.94 16.50 -1.40
CA SER A 17 -8.15 16.45 -2.86
C SER A 17 -9.22 15.43 -3.25
N THR A 18 -9.34 14.36 -2.46
CA THR A 18 -10.33 13.31 -2.62
C THR A 18 -10.92 12.98 -1.25
N PRO A 19 -12.00 13.67 -0.84
CA PRO A 19 -12.60 13.48 0.48
C PRO A 19 -13.05 12.04 0.75
N TRP A 20 -12.95 11.61 2.00
CA TRP A 20 -13.39 10.27 2.40
C TRP A 20 -14.85 9.98 2.05
N ALA A 21 -15.73 10.99 2.13
CA ALA A 21 -17.14 10.85 1.73
C ALA A 21 -17.32 10.39 0.26
N TRP A 22 -16.33 10.59 -0.62
CA TRP A 22 -16.35 10.10 -2.00
C TRP A 22 -15.76 8.69 -2.15
N MET A 23 -14.97 8.27 -1.17
CA MET A 23 -14.14 7.06 -1.20
C MET A 23 -14.61 5.97 -0.26
N ARG A 24 -15.46 6.27 0.73
CA ARG A 24 -16.01 5.26 1.63
C ARG A 24 -16.86 4.25 0.86
N PRO A 25 -16.89 2.98 1.28
CA PRO A 25 -17.76 1.99 0.67
C PRO A 25 -19.23 2.35 0.92
N ASP A 26 -20.09 2.06 -0.06
CA ASP A 26 -21.52 2.33 0.01
C ASP A 26 -22.24 1.32 0.95
N GLU A 27 -21.64 0.15 1.15
CA GLU A 27 -22.15 -0.97 1.96
C GLU A 27 -21.09 -1.44 2.97
N THR A 28 -21.55 -2.06 4.07
CA THR A 28 -20.66 -2.59 5.12
C THR A 28 -20.43 -4.10 5.02
N GLU A 29 -21.13 -4.79 4.12
CA GLU A 29 -20.88 -6.19 3.81
C GLU A 29 -19.84 -6.25 2.69
N SER A 30 -18.77 -7.01 2.93
CA SER A 30 -17.65 -7.15 2.01
C SER A 30 -17.47 -8.61 1.58
N THR A 31 -16.79 -8.80 0.46
CA THR A 31 -16.19 -10.08 0.09
C THR A 31 -14.67 -10.00 0.28
N ALA A 32 -14.05 -11.14 0.53
CA ALA A 32 -12.58 -11.21 0.56
C ALA A 32 -12.02 -11.17 -0.87
N ILE A 33 -10.99 -10.36 -1.09
CA ILE A 33 -10.17 -10.43 -2.31
C ILE A 33 -9.48 -11.80 -2.32
N ARG A 34 -9.72 -12.59 -3.37
CA ARG A 34 -9.09 -13.90 -3.52
C ARG A 34 -7.63 -13.73 -3.90
N MET A 35 -6.73 -14.28 -3.09
CA MET A 35 -5.28 -14.22 -3.33
C MET A 35 -4.74 -15.60 -3.74
N VAL A 36 -3.96 -15.66 -4.80
CA VAL A 36 -3.35 -16.90 -5.31
C VAL A 36 -1.87 -16.67 -5.56
N LEU A 37 -1.05 -17.37 -4.79
CA LEU A 37 0.39 -17.49 -5.05
C LEU A 37 0.59 -18.56 -6.13
N HIS A 38 1.29 -18.20 -7.19
CA HIS A 38 1.69 -19.16 -8.23
C HIS A 38 2.92 -19.97 -7.79
N ASP A 39 3.15 -21.10 -8.45
CA ASP A 39 4.31 -21.94 -8.17
C ASP A 39 5.60 -21.14 -8.30
N VAL A 40 6.45 -21.27 -7.27
CA VAL A 40 7.76 -20.61 -7.20
C VAL A 40 8.83 -21.65 -7.49
N GLU A 41 9.68 -21.35 -8.46
CA GLU A 41 10.80 -22.22 -8.82
C GLU A 41 12.02 -21.95 -7.94
N GLY A 42 12.74 -23.02 -7.58
CA GLY A 42 14.03 -22.92 -6.90
C GLY A 42 14.03 -23.43 -5.46
N ALA A 43 15.13 -23.16 -4.76
CA ALA A 43 15.35 -23.61 -3.38
C ALA A 43 14.85 -22.61 -2.32
N ALA A 44 14.53 -21.38 -2.73
CA ALA A 44 13.96 -20.36 -1.86
C ALA A 44 12.49 -20.67 -1.55
N SER A 45 12.04 -20.27 -0.36
CA SER A 45 10.68 -20.54 0.10
C SER A 45 9.80 -19.31 -0.10
N ALA A 46 8.61 -19.53 -0.66
CA ALA A 46 7.52 -18.57 -0.71
C ALA A 46 6.24 -19.24 -0.22
N ALA A 47 5.60 -18.68 0.80
CA ALA A 47 4.41 -19.27 1.40
C ALA A 47 3.32 -18.21 1.62
N LEU A 48 2.13 -18.47 1.07
CA LEU A 48 0.95 -17.66 1.31
C LEU A 48 0.05 -18.36 2.35
N SER A 49 -0.29 -17.66 3.43
CA SER A 49 -1.07 -18.21 4.54
C SER A 49 -2.00 -17.15 5.13
N HIS A 50 -2.91 -17.56 6.02
CA HIS A 50 -3.74 -16.60 6.77
C HIS A 50 -2.87 -15.82 7.75
N ALA A 51 -3.06 -14.50 7.80
CA ALA A 51 -2.39 -13.62 8.72
C ALA A 51 -3.20 -13.40 10.00
N SER A 52 -2.50 -13.00 11.05
CA SER A 52 -3.11 -12.41 12.24
C SER A 52 -3.27 -10.89 12.04
N ALA A 53 -4.26 -10.30 12.70
CA ALA A 53 -4.61 -8.89 12.56
C ALA A 53 -3.52 -7.92 13.08
N ASP A 54 -2.63 -8.40 13.95
CA ASP A 54 -1.49 -7.67 14.53
C ASP A 54 -0.38 -7.35 13.52
N LEU A 55 -0.33 -8.07 12.39
CA LEU A 55 0.63 -7.82 11.30
C LEU A 55 0.33 -6.56 10.47
N PHE A 56 -0.72 -5.84 10.84
CA PHE A 56 -1.19 -4.66 10.16
C PHE A 56 -1.31 -3.49 11.15
N PRO A 57 -0.17 -3.02 11.68
CA PRO A 57 -0.19 -1.89 12.59
C PRO A 57 -0.76 -0.67 11.86
N VAL A 58 -1.60 0.09 12.56
CA VAL A 58 -1.88 1.48 12.19
C VAL A 58 -0.69 2.27 12.71
N VAL A 59 0.17 2.76 11.81
CA VAL A 59 1.32 3.57 12.21
C VAL A 59 0.81 4.97 12.53
N VAL A 60 0.72 5.28 13.83
CA VAL A 60 0.32 6.59 14.33
C VAL A 60 1.57 7.46 14.44
N ASP A 61 1.69 8.47 13.58
CA ASP A 61 2.78 9.45 13.64
C ASP A 61 2.38 10.61 14.56
N GLY A 62 2.83 10.59 15.81
CA GLY A 62 2.59 11.69 16.76
C GLY A 62 2.61 11.24 18.22
N PRO A 63 2.58 12.18 19.20
CA PRO A 63 2.39 11.82 20.60
C PRO A 63 1.06 11.06 20.72
N GLU A 64 1.07 9.89 21.37
CA GLU A 64 -0.09 9.00 21.54
C GLU A 64 -1.38 9.80 21.85
N THR A 65 -2.21 10.03 20.84
CA THR A 65 -3.57 10.52 21.06
C THR A 65 -4.49 9.31 21.15
N THR A 66 -5.27 9.24 22.21
CA THR A 66 -6.14 8.11 22.59
C THR A 66 -7.40 7.94 21.75
N LEU A 67 -7.50 8.64 20.62
CA LEU A 67 -8.59 8.50 19.65
C LEU A 67 -8.02 7.87 18.38
N PRO A 68 -8.79 7.00 17.66
CA PRO A 68 -8.38 6.60 16.32
C PRO A 68 -8.17 7.88 15.51
N ASP A 69 -6.96 8.03 14.99
CA ASP A 69 -6.60 9.22 14.23
C ASP A 69 -7.58 9.32 13.05
N VAL A 70 -8.31 10.43 12.96
CA VAL A 70 -9.29 10.66 11.89
C VAL A 70 -8.57 10.61 10.52
N ASP A 71 -7.25 10.83 10.54
CA ASP A 71 -6.37 10.73 9.40
C ASP A 71 -6.26 9.27 8.89
N ASP A 72 -6.34 8.26 9.76
CA ASP A 72 -6.21 6.82 9.43
C ASP A 72 -7.53 6.09 9.18
N ILE A 73 -8.59 6.84 8.85
CA ILE A 73 -9.92 6.28 8.60
C ILE A 73 -9.97 5.15 7.57
N ALA A 74 -9.13 5.22 6.53
CA ALA A 74 -9.03 4.17 5.52
C ALA A 74 -8.51 2.86 6.11
N ARG A 75 -7.38 2.87 6.83
CA ARG A 75 -6.80 1.67 7.46
C ARG A 75 -7.77 1.03 8.44
N HIS A 76 -8.43 1.83 9.27
CA HIS A 76 -9.44 1.34 10.20
C HIS A 76 -10.65 0.72 9.48
N THR A 77 -11.10 1.34 8.40
CA THR A 77 -12.20 0.80 7.58
C THR A 77 -11.80 -0.53 6.94
N LEU A 78 -10.61 -0.61 6.37
CA LEU A 78 -10.08 -1.85 5.78
C LEU A 78 -9.93 -2.95 6.83
N ALA A 79 -9.41 -2.63 8.02
CA ALA A 79 -9.28 -3.59 9.13
C ALA A 79 -10.64 -4.10 9.63
N LYS A 80 -11.68 -3.26 9.62
CA LYS A 80 -13.04 -3.64 10.03
C LYS A 80 -13.75 -4.51 9.00
N LEU A 81 -13.53 -4.26 7.71
CA LEU A 81 -14.22 -4.93 6.61
C LEU A 81 -13.48 -6.16 6.08
N ASP A 82 -12.22 -6.36 6.45
CA ASP A 82 -11.49 -7.53 6.00
C ASP A 82 -11.97 -8.80 6.72
N LEU A 83 -12.15 -9.86 5.94
CA LEU A 83 -12.61 -11.17 6.40
C LEU A 83 -11.47 -12.19 6.46
N GLN A 84 -10.42 -11.99 5.65
CA GLN A 84 -9.36 -12.98 5.45
C GLN A 84 -8.03 -12.27 5.19
N PRO A 85 -7.39 -11.71 6.24
CA PRO A 85 -6.05 -11.14 6.10
C PRO A 85 -5.08 -12.26 5.74
N MET A 86 -4.14 -11.97 4.84
CA MET A 86 -3.16 -12.92 4.31
C MET A 86 -1.74 -12.47 4.59
N ARG A 87 -0.81 -13.42 4.66
CA ARG A 87 0.62 -13.21 4.80
C ARG A 87 1.38 -13.98 3.73
N LEU A 88 2.31 -13.31 3.06
CA LEU A 88 3.30 -13.88 2.17
C LEU A 88 4.68 -13.82 2.85
N ASP A 89 5.23 -14.99 3.19
CA ASP A 89 6.59 -15.14 3.71
C ASP A 89 7.55 -15.51 2.57
N LEU A 90 8.63 -14.75 2.44
CA LEU A 90 9.68 -14.93 1.43
C LEU A 90 11.01 -15.14 2.14
N ASP A 91 11.55 -16.36 2.04
CA ASP A 91 12.82 -16.74 2.66
C ASP A 91 13.82 -17.22 1.61
N GLY A 92 15.05 -16.69 1.66
CA GLY A 92 16.14 -17.04 0.75
C GLY A 92 16.24 -16.09 -0.45
N ALA A 93 17.05 -16.49 -1.43
CA ALA A 93 17.26 -15.73 -2.66
C ALA A 93 16.41 -16.33 -3.78
N HIS A 94 15.40 -15.59 -4.23
CA HIS A 94 14.53 -15.95 -5.34
C HIS A 94 15.15 -15.44 -6.66
N ASP A 95 15.50 -16.36 -7.55
CA ASP A 95 16.03 -16.03 -8.88
C ASP A 95 14.93 -15.67 -9.89
N SER A 96 13.68 -16.05 -9.59
CA SER A 96 12.50 -15.79 -10.41
C SER A 96 11.52 -14.83 -9.72
N THR A 97 10.62 -14.23 -10.49
CA THR A 97 9.56 -13.38 -9.94
C THR A 97 8.50 -14.23 -9.24
N VAL A 98 8.22 -13.90 -7.99
CA VAL A 98 7.10 -14.46 -7.22
C VAL A 98 5.82 -13.77 -7.68
N ASN A 99 4.92 -14.51 -8.33
CA ASN A 99 3.67 -13.96 -8.86
C ASN A 99 2.51 -14.22 -7.90
N LEU A 100 1.76 -13.16 -7.61
CA LEU A 100 0.61 -13.19 -6.72
C LEU A 100 -0.60 -12.51 -7.40
N ASP A 101 -1.64 -13.29 -7.67
CA ASP A 101 -2.89 -12.77 -8.26
C ASP A 101 -3.89 -12.44 -7.17
N LEU A 102 -4.44 -11.23 -7.23
CA LEU A 102 -5.49 -10.72 -6.37
C LEU A 102 -6.74 -10.45 -7.22
N ARG A 103 -7.83 -11.15 -6.92
CA ARG A 103 -9.10 -11.00 -7.63
C ARG A 103 -10.19 -10.42 -6.73
N ALA A 104 -10.58 -9.19 -7.02
CA ALA A 104 -11.65 -8.47 -6.34
C ALA A 104 -12.99 -8.64 -7.07
N ALA A 105 -14.06 -9.02 -6.36
CA ALA A 105 -15.37 -9.24 -6.96
C ALA A 105 -16.52 -8.77 -6.05
N GLY A 106 -17.69 -8.51 -6.64
CA GLY A 106 -18.89 -8.10 -5.90
C GLY A 106 -19.01 -6.59 -5.69
N HIS A 107 -19.90 -6.15 -4.80
CA HIS A 107 -20.12 -4.72 -4.59
C HIS A 107 -18.99 -4.05 -3.81
N VAL A 108 -18.54 -4.69 -2.73
CA VAL A 108 -17.42 -4.25 -1.87
C VAL A 108 -16.47 -5.44 -1.71
N ALA A 109 -15.23 -5.30 -2.15
CA ALA A 109 -14.17 -6.29 -1.98
C ALA A 109 -13.04 -5.72 -1.13
N VAL A 110 -12.59 -6.48 -0.13
CA VAL A 110 -11.51 -6.08 0.79
C VAL A 110 -10.45 -7.17 0.87
N GLY A 111 -9.18 -6.76 0.89
CA GLY A 111 -8.07 -7.66 1.17
C GLY A 111 -6.97 -6.94 1.93
N ARG A 112 -6.36 -7.64 2.89
CA ARG A 112 -5.16 -7.17 3.58
C ARG A 112 -4.07 -8.20 3.41
N LEU A 113 -2.91 -7.78 2.92
CA LEU A 113 -1.77 -8.64 2.66
C LEU A 113 -0.52 -8.11 3.35
N HIS A 114 0.07 -8.91 4.21
CA HIS A 114 1.39 -8.66 4.78
C HIS A 114 2.47 -9.40 3.98
N ILE A 115 3.53 -8.72 3.56
CA ILE A 115 4.68 -9.33 2.86
C ILE A 115 5.92 -9.21 3.74
N ALA A 116 6.48 -10.35 4.14
CA ALA A 116 7.74 -10.39 4.89
C ALA A 116 8.84 -11.02 4.03
N CYS A 117 9.98 -10.34 3.95
CA CYS A 117 11.11 -10.79 3.16
C CYS A 117 12.38 -10.89 3.99
N LYS A 118 13.00 -12.07 3.93
CA LYS A 118 14.33 -12.37 4.46
C LYS A 118 15.18 -13.01 3.36
N GLY A 119 16.03 -12.20 2.73
CA GLY A 119 16.83 -12.59 1.57
C GLY A 119 16.59 -11.66 0.39
N HIS A 120 16.40 -12.21 -0.81
CA HIS A 120 16.23 -11.41 -2.03
C HIS A 120 14.99 -11.90 -2.78
N ALA A 121 14.05 -11.00 -3.10
CA ALA A 121 12.86 -11.36 -3.86
C ALA A 121 12.34 -10.21 -4.73
N VAL A 122 11.78 -10.58 -5.88
CA VAL A 122 10.93 -9.72 -6.70
C VAL A 122 9.52 -10.31 -6.68
N VAL A 123 8.55 -9.52 -6.26
CA VAL A 123 7.14 -9.90 -6.19
C VAL A 123 6.35 -9.09 -7.21
N HIS A 124 5.61 -9.77 -8.07
CA HIS A 124 4.59 -9.14 -8.90
C HIS A 124 3.21 -9.42 -8.32
N VAL A 125 2.49 -8.36 -7.98
CA VAL A 125 1.12 -8.39 -7.47
C VAL A 125 0.20 -7.90 -8.58
N HIS A 126 -0.63 -8.78 -9.11
CA HIS A 126 -1.63 -8.44 -10.12
C HIS A 126 -3.01 -8.31 -9.48
N LEU A 127 -3.50 -7.09 -9.33
CA LEU A 127 -4.84 -6.79 -8.83
C LEU A 127 -5.80 -6.62 -9.99
N SER A 128 -6.83 -7.46 -10.07
CA SER A 128 -7.83 -7.43 -11.13
C SER A 128 -9.24 -7.75 -10.61
N GLY A 129 -10.25 -7.52 -11.46
CA GLY A 129 -11.62 -7.93 -11.20
C GLY A 129 -12.64 -6.81 -11.40
N ASP A 130 -13.88 -7.08 -10.97
CA ASP A 130 -15.07 -6.30 -11.28
C ASP A 130 -15.74 -5.69 -10.04
N ALA A 131 -15.02 -5.64 -8.93
CA ALA A 131 -15.56 -5.06 -7.70
C ALA A 131 -15.99 -3.59 -7.88
N GLY A 132 -17.21 -3.25 -7.47
CA GLY A 132 -17.70 -1.86 -7.53
C GLY A 132 -16.86 -0.92 -6.64
N TRP A 133 -16.46 -1.43 -5.49
CA TRP A 133 -15.53 -0.80 -4.56
C TRP A 133 -14.47 -1.82 -4.12
N CYS A 134 -13.20 -1.44 -4.19
CA CYS A 134 -12.07 -2.28 -3.81
C CYS A 134 -11.21 -1.57 -2.76
N GLY A 135 -11.07 -2.21 -1.60
CA GLY A 135 -10.22 -1.78 -0.51
C GLY A 135 -9.04 -2.73 -0.35
N ILE A 136 -7.81 -2.22 -0.38
CA ILE A 136 -6.63 -3.04 -0.20
C ILE A 136 -5.61 -2.42 0.75
N HIS A 137 -5.09 -3.23 1.67
CA HIS A 137 -4.04 -2.83 2.61
C HIS A 137 -2.83 -3.73 2.41
N PHE A 138 -1.74 -3.17 1.91
CA PHE A 138 -0.45 -3.84 1.91
C PHE A 138 0.34 -3.43 3.14
N THR A 139 0.90 -4.39 3.85
CA THR A 139 1.95 -4.11 4.82
C THR A 139 3.16 -4.95 4.50
N GLY A 140 4.33 -4.54 4.95
CA GLY A 140 5.47 -5.41 4.82
C GLY A 140 6.69 -5.04 5.62
N GLN A 141 7.57 -6.02 5.70
CA GLN A 141 8.80 -5.97 6.47
C GLN A 141 9.95 -6.53 5.63
N VAL A 142 10.93 -5.69 5.35
CA VAL A 142 12.19 -6.10 4.70
C VAL A 142 13.23 -6.30 5.79
N ALA A 143 13.65 -7.53 6.01
CA ALA A 143 14.62 -7.87 7.04
C ALA A 143 16.00 -7.24 6.76
N ASN A 144 16.85 -7.20 7.80
CA ASN A 144 18.20 -6.64 7.67
C ASN A 144 18.99 -7.31 6.53
N GLY A 145 19.71 -6.52 5.75
CA GLY A 145 20.52 -6.98 4.62
C GLY A 145 19.72 -7.64 3.49
N SER A 146 18.39 -7.50 3.49
CA SER A 146 17.50 -8.11 2.49
C SER A 146 17.14 -7.12 1.38
N THR A 147 16.74 -7.65 0.23
CA THR A 147 16.27 -6.87 -0.92
C THR A 147 14.89 -7.35 -1.32
N LEU A 148 13.93 -6.44 -1.37
CA LEU A 148 12.58 -6.72 -1.83
C LEU A 148 12.18 -5.70 -2.89
N SER A 149 11.78 -6.17 -4.07
CA SER A 149 11.10 -5.36 -5.07
C SER A 149 9.65 -5.82 -5.21
N VAL A 150 8.69 -4.91 -5.10
CA VAL A 150 7.25 -5.21 -5.27
C VAL A 150 6.69 -4.38 -6.42
N VAL A 151 6.20 -5.05 -7.47
CA VAL A 151 5.52 -4.41 -8.59
C VAL A 151 4.03 -4.71 -8.48
N ILE A 152 3.21 -3.66 -8.43
CA ILE A 152 1.76 -3.77 -8.36
C ILE A 152 1.17 -3.29 -9.68
N THR A 153 0.51 -4.20 -10.40
CA THR A 153 -0.27 -3.89 -11.59
C THR A 153 -1.74 -3.94 -11.22
N ASP A 154 -2.45 -2.83 -11.39
CA ASP A 154 -3.87 -2.72 -11.07
C ASP A 154 -4.70 -2.55 -12.35
N GLU A 155 -5.51 -3.57 -12.65
CA GLU A 155 -6.41 -3.70 -13.78
C GLU A 155 -7.87 -3.95 -13.31
N LEU A 156 -8.31 -3.23 -12.29
CA LEU A 156 -9.73 -3.23 -11.88
C LEU A 156 -10.64 -2.61 -12.96
N HIS A 157 -11.91 -3.01 -12.93
CA HIS A 157 -12.93 -2.47 -13.84
C HIS A 157 -12.97 -0.94 -13.85
N HIS A 158 -13.26 -0.35 -15.01
CA HIS A 158 -13.16 1.09 -15.25
C HIS A 158 -14.12 1.94 -14.40
N GLU A 159 -15.13 1.34 -13.78
CA GLU A 159 -16.07 2.00 -12.85
C GLU A 159 -15.71 1.81 -11.37
N SER A 160 -14.69 0.99 -11.05
CA SER A 160 -14.33 0.66 -9.67
C SER A 160 -13.83 1.88 -8.90
N ARG A 161 -14.28 2.03 -7.64
CA ARG A 161 -13.65 2.95 -6.67
C ARG A 161 -12.60 2.19 -5.87
N VAL A 162 -11.40 2.75 -5.73
CA VAL A 162 -10.26 2.04 -5.12
C VAL A 162 -9.70 2.83 -3.95
N VAL A 163 -9.59 2.18 -2.80
CA VAL A 163 -8.85 2.67 -1.63
C VAL A 163 -7.69 1.74 -1.37
N ARG A 164 -6.47 2.25 -1.45
CA ARG A 164 -5.24 1.51 -1.16
C ARG A 164 -4.47 2.15 -0.02
N CYS A 165 -4.07 1.35 0.95
CA CYS A 165 -3.12 1.75 1.99
C CYS A 165 -1.88 0.86 1.90
N ASP A 166 -0.70 1.45 2.08
CA ASP A 166 0.56 0.72 2.22
C ASP A 166 1.29 1.15 3.49
N ASP A 167 1.85 0.19 4.23
CA ASP A 167 2.77 0.44 5.35
C ASP A 167 3.98 -0.49 5.26
N TRP A 168 5.12 0.07 4.87
CA TRP A 168 6.36 -0.67 4.65
C TRP A 168 7.42 -0.32 5.67
N ARG A 169 8.07 -1.34 6.25
CA ARG A 169 9.16 -1.20 7.21
C ARG A 169 10.45 -1.78 6.65
N VAL A 170 11.48 -0.94 6.54
CA VAL A 170 12.77 -1.27 5.93
C VAL A 170 13.83 -1.42 7.03
N GLY A 171 14.42 -2.62 7.11
CA GLY A 171 15.45 -2.97 8.08
C GLY A 171 16.84 -2.37 7.79
N ARG A 172 17.81 -2.74 8.63
CA ARG A 172 19.19 -2.27 8.53
C ARG A 172 19.84 -2.77 7.24
N ASP A 173 20.52 -1.89 6.53
CA ASP A 173 21.21 -2.22 5.26
C ASP A 173 20.29 -2.95 4.25
N ALA A 174 18.98 -2.74 4.35
CA ALA A 174 17.98 -3.37 3.51
C ALA A 174 17.59 -2.45 2.36
N THR A 175 17.18 -3.03 1.23
CA THR A 175 16.71 -2.28 0.06
C THR A 175 15.27 -2.68 -0.24
N PHE A 176 14.38 -1.69 -0.31
CA PHE A 176 13.01 -1.87 -0.72
C PHE A 176 12.71 -1.06 -1.98
N GLU A 177 12.19 -1.71 -3.00
CA GLU A 177 11.69 -1.03 -4.18
C GLU A 177 10.21 -1.34 -4.37
N THR A 178 9.41 -0.33 -4.68
CA THR A 178 8.00 -0.52 -5.03
C THR A 178 7.64 0.24 -6.29
N GLY A 179 6.93 -0.43 -7.19
CA GLY A 179 6.43 0.14 -8.43
C GLY A 179 4.94 -0.07 -8.53
N THR A 180 4.18 0.97 -8.85
CA THR A 180 2.74 0.83 -9.14
C THR A 180 2.46 1.24 -10.58
N LEU A 181 1.87 0.33 -11.35
CA LEU A 181 1.25 0.62 -12.64
C LEU A 181 -0.26 0.70 -12.46
N SER A 182 -0.78 1.92 -12.53
CA SER A 182 -2.15 2.26 -12.23
C SER A 182 -2.95 2.41 -13.53
N VAL A 183 -3.62 1.34 -14.00
CA VAL A 183 -4.33 1.31 -15.30
C VAL A 183 -5.84 0.98 -15.21
N GLY A 184 -6.32 0.46 -14.08
CA GLY A 184 -7.74 0.23 -13.79
C GLY A 184 -8.37 1.22 -12.80
N GLY A 185 -9.70 1.15 -12.64
CA GLY A 185 -10.52 1.95 -11.72
C GLY A 185 -10.91 3.34 -12.23
N PHE A 186 -12.07 3.84 -11.76
CA PHE A 186 -12.58 5.18 -12.06
C PHE A 186 -12.01 6.24 -11.12
N ARG A 187 -11.96 5.93 -9.82
CA ARG A 187 -11.54 6.86 -8.78
C ARG A 187 -10.69 6.12 -7.76
N ARG A 188 -9.46 6.57 -7.56
CA ARG A 188 -8.49 5.94 -6.66
C ARG A 188 -8.01 6.94 -5.61
N LYS A 189 -7.94 6.46 -4.38
CA LYS A 189 -7.14 7.05 -3.31
C LYS A 189 -6.11 6.04 -2.87
N SER A 190 -4.84 6.42 -2.91
CA SER A 190 -3.74 5.68 -2.29
C SER A 190 -3.12 6.51 -1.17
N ASP A 191 -2.80 5.86 -0.07
CA ASP A 191 -1.97 6.35 1.02
C ASP A 191 -0.80 5.37 1.19
N LEU A 192 0.40 5.79 0.79
CA LEU A 192 1.58 4.93 0.69
C LEU A 192 2.65 5.38 1.69
N ARG A 193 2.84 4.64 2.79
CA ARG A 193 3.78 5.02 3.85
C ARG A 193 4.97 4.08 3.93
N HIS A 194 6.17 4.64 3.99
CA HIS A 194 7.42 3.89 4.01
C HIS A 194 8.29 4.38 5.16
N HIS A 195 8.68 3.47 6.02
CA HIS A 195 9.44 3.72 7.24
C HIS A 195 10.82 3.06 7.13
N LEU A 196 11.86 3.88 7.13
CA LEU A 196 13.25 3.44 7.20
C LEU A 196 13.67 3.41 8.67
N ASP A 197 13.42 2.26 9.31
CA ASP A 197 13.53 2.08 10.76
C ASP A 197 14.97 1.93 11.25
N ALA A 198 15.91 1.67 10.34
CA ALA A 198 17.29 1.36 10.69
C ALA A 198 18.29 1.91 9.68
N THR A 199 19.51 2.14 10.18
CA THR A 199 20.63 2.69 9.40
C THR A 199 20.91 1.87 8.15
N GLY A 200 21.30 2.55 7.07
CA GLY A 200 21.64 1.91 5.79
C GLY A 200 20.44 1.44 4.98
N GLY A 201 19.21 1.60 5.49
CA GLY A 201 18.00 1.28 4.75
C GLY A 201 17.83 2.18 3.52
N SER A 202 17.33 1.61 2.42
CA SER A 202 17.03 2.34 1.19
C SER A 202 15.62 2.02 0.68
N VAL A 203 14.91 3.04 0.21
CA VAL A 203 13.62 2.87 -0.47
C VAL A 203 13.57 3.56 -1.83
N ARG A 204 13.04 2.89 -2.84
CA ARG A 204 12.76 3.48 -4.16
C ARG A 204 11.31 3.26 -4.54
N ILE A 205 10.64 4.35 -4.90
CA ILE A 205 9.20 4.38 -5.19
C ILE A 205 9.00 4.81 -6.64
N GLY A 206 8.29 3.99 -7.41
CA GLY A 206 7.89 4.27 -8.79
C GLY A 206 6.37 4.31 -8.92
N LEU A 207 5.83 5.38 -9.49
CA LEU A 207 4.41 5.49 -9.84
C LEU A 207 4.27 5.72 -11.35
N GLY A 208 3.58 4.81 -12.02
CA GLY A 208 3.15 4.94 -13.41
C GLY A 208 1.64 5.06 -13.46
N VAL A 209 1.14 6.24 -13.85
CA VAL A 209 -0.31 6.50 -13.92
C VAL A 209 -0.69 6.82 -15.36
N HIS A 210 -1.67 6.07 -15.88
CA HIS A 210 -2.27 6.34 -17.18
C HIS A 210 -3.77 6.62 -17.01
N GLY A 211 -4.12 7.90 -16.97
CA GLY A 211 -5.50 8.35 -16.88
C GLY A 211 -6.11 8.60 -18.25
N GLN A 212 -7.33 8.12 -18.46
CA GLN A 212 -8.16 8.44 -19.63
C GLN A 212 -9.56 8.88 -19.18
N GLU A 213 -10.34 9.41 -20.13
CA GLU A 213 -11.73 9.80 -19.92
C GLU A 213 -11.95 10.75 -18.73
N SER A 214 -12.60 10.31 -17.65
CA SER A 214 -12.85 11.09 -16.43
C SER A 214 -12.26 10.46 -15.18
N ARG A 215 -11.26 9.58 -15.35
CA ARG A 215 -10.58 8.90 -14.26
C ARG A 215 -9.87 9.87 -13.32
N HIS A 216 -9.90 9.58 -12.02
CA HIS A 216 -9.22 10.35 -10.99
C HIS A 216 -8.32 9.46 -10.13
N ASP A 217 -7.00 9.67 -10.19
CA ASP A 217 -6.03 9.04 -9.30
C ASP A 217 -5.49 10.05 -8.29
N ASP A 218 -5.49 9.69 -7.01
CA ASP A 218 -4.93 10.49 -5.93
C ASP A 218 -3.96 9.62 -5.12
N HIS A 219 -2.67 9.89 -5.27
CA HIS A 219 -1.61 9.22 -4.53
C HIS A 219 -1.06 10.17 -3.46
N HIS A 220 -1.18 9.77 -2.21
CA HIS A 220 -0.47 10.36 -1.09
C HIS A 220 0.69 9.45 -0.70
N ILE A 221 1.90 10.00 -0.58
CA ILE A 221 3.11 9.25 -0.30
C ILE A 221 3.81 9.85 0.92
N GLU A 222 4.12 9.01 1.89
CA GLU A 222 4.92 9.40 3.04
C GLU A 222 6.19 8.57 3.14
N ILE A 223 7.31 9.25 3.39
CA ILE A 223 8.60 8.62 3.59
C ILE A 223 9.16 9.13 4.91
N HIS A 224 9.42 8.21 5.83
CA HIS A 224 9.88 8.49 7.18
C HIS A 224 11.28 7.91 7.38
N HIS A 225 12.25 8.79 7.59
CA HIS A 225 13.62 8.44 7.93
C HIS A 225 13.79 8.51 9.46
N HIS A 226 13.61 7.36 10.12
CA HIS A 226 13.75 7.24 11.58
C HIS A 226 15.20 7.03 12.03
N ALA A 227 16.07 6.61 11.11
CA ALA A 227 17.48 6.35 11.36
C ALA A 227 18.39 7.02 10.34
N GLY A 228 19.62 7.33 10.75
CA GLY A 228 20.63 7.99 9.91
C GLY A 228 21.17 7.09 8.80
N HIS A 229 21.87 7.70 7.84
CA HIS A 229 22.43 7.04 6.66
C HIS A 229 21.42 6.20 5.88
N THR A 230 20.22 6.74 5.72
CA THR A 230 19.13 6.13 4.96
C THR A 230 18.95 6.85 3.64
N ASN A 231 18.52 6.13 2.60
CA ASN A 231 18.32 6.71 1.26
C ASN A 231 16.87 6.55 0.80
N SER A 232 16.28 7.56 0.17
CA SER A 232 15.00 7.42 -0.52
C SER A 232 15.00 8.05 -1.91
N SER A 233 14.12 7.56 -2.80
CA SER A 233 13.82 8.23 -4.06
C SER A 233 12.38 7.96 -4.51
N LEU A 234 11.73 8.96 -5.10
CA LEU A 234 10.38 8.87 -5.64
C LEU A 234 10.37 9.36 -7.09
N VAL A 235 9.88 8.54 -8.01
CA VAL A 235 9.65 8.90 -9.40
C VAL A 235 8.19 8.64 -9.77
N ALA A 236 7.49 9.68 -10.19
CA ALA A 236 6.12 9.59 -10.70
C ALA A 236 6.06 10.00 -12.17
N ASN A 237 5.64 9.08 -13.03
CA ASN A 237 5.37 9.30 -14.44
C ASN A 237 3.86 9.23 -14.65
N VAL A 238 3.27 10.36 -15.01
CA VAL A 238 1.82 10.50 -15.13
C VAL A 238 1.47 10.98 -16.53
N ALA A 239 0.57 10.26 -17.19
CA ALA A 239 -0.03 10.66 -18.46
C ALA A 239 -1.55 10.76 -18.28
N CYS A 240 -2.10 11.96 -18.52
CA CYS A 240 -3.54 12.22 -18.44
C CYS A 240 -4.08 12.57 -19.83
N GLY A 241 -4.99 11.75 -20.34
CA GLY A 241 -5.81 12.03 -21.52
C GLY A 241 -7.27 12.36 -21.15
N GLY A 242 -7.96 13.03 -22.06
CA GLY A 242 -9.37 13.42 -21.87
C GLY A 242 -9.55 14.47 -20.77
N ARG A 243 -10.44 14.18 -19.82
CA ARG A 243 -10.69 14.96 -18.59
C ARG A 243 -10.15 14.26 -17.35
N SER A 244 -9.23 13.30 -17.50
CA SER A 244 -8.65 12.59 -16.37
C SER A 244 -7.82 13.53 -15.50
N ARG A 245 -7.66 13.16 -14.23
CA ARG A 245 -6.89 13.92 -13.24
C ARG A 245 -6.03 12.97 -12.44
N SER A 246 -4.77 13.35 -12.23
CA SER A 246 -3.90 12.73 -11.25
C SER A 246 -3.51 13.78 -10.21
N VAL A 247 -3.57 13.42 -8.95
CA VAL A 247 -3.10 14.22 -7.82
C VAL A 247 -1.98 13.44 -7.13
N GLY A 248 -0.83 14.08 -6.96
CA GLY A 248 0.27 13.58 -6.16
C GLY A 248 0.47 14.52 -4.98
N THR A 249 0.46 13.98 -3.77
CA THR A 249 0.83 14.70 -2.56
C THR A 249 1.83 13.86 -1.78
N GLY A 250 2.69 14.48 -0.97
CA GLY A 250 3.56 13.69 -0.13
C GLY A 250 4.15 14.44 1.06
N ARG A 251 4.69 13.66 1.99
CA ARG A 251 5.32 14.10 3.23
C ARG A 251 6.65 13.35 3.38
N LEU A 252 7.75 14.09 3.47
CA LEU A 252 9.06 13.55 3.82
C LEU A 252 9.36 13.97 5.26
N VAL A 253 9.62 13.00 6.13
CA VAL A 253 9.97 13.22 7.54
C VAL A 253 11.36 12.67 7.78
N ILE A 254 12.22 13.49 8.38
CA ILE A 254 13.57 13.10 8.81
C ILE A 254 13.64 13.37 10.30
N ASP A 255 13.76 12.31 11.10
CA ASP A 255 13.75 12.42 12.55
C ASP A 255 15.05 13.05 13.07
N ALA A 256 14.98 13.64 14.26
CA ALA A 256 16.17 14.11 14.95
C ALA A 256 17.13 12.93 15.20
N GLY A 257 18.38 13.04 14.74
CA GLY A 257 19.38 11.97 14.81
C GLY A 257 19.43 11.07 13.56
N ALA A 258 18.60 11.31 12.55
CA ALA A 258 18.72 10.67 11.25
C ALA A 258 19.80 11.34 10.36
N ASP A 259 21.01 11.51 10.91
CA ASP A 259 22.12 12.18 10.21
C ASP A 259 22.58 11.37 8.99
N GLY A 260 22.94 12.07 7.91
CA GLY A 260 23.42 11.43 6.68
C GLY A 260 22.33 10.82 5.80
N THR A 261 21.06 11.15 6.04
CA THR A 261 19.95 10.86 5.11
C THR A 261 20.14 11.56 3.76
N ASP A 262 19.78 10.86 2.69
CA ASP A 262 19.73 11.36 1.31
C ASP A 262 18.37 11.00 0.68
N ALA A 263 17.60 12.00 0.23
CA ALA A 263 16.20 11.84 -0.18
C ALA A 263 15.85 12.74 -1.38
#